data_AF-A0A5M9P2P3-F1
#
_entry.id   AF-A0A5M9P2P3-F1
#
_cell.length_a   1.000
_cell.length_b   1.000
_cell.length_c   1.000
_cell.angle_alpha   90.00
_cell.angle_beta   90.00
_cell.angle_gamma   90.00
#
_symmetry.space_group_name_H-M   'P 1'
#
loop_
_entity.id
_entity.type
_entity.pdbx_description
1 polymer ?
#
loop_
_entity_poly.entity_id
_entity_poly.type
_entity_poly.pdbx_seq_one_letter_code
_entity_poly.pdbx_strand_id
1 'polypeptide(L)'
;MKPVQLSWIAAAMIGLSPLVQAGFDGAISDDSLRQVGESEVYVPLFHAKGKAGIGSSTGKRVDFDGLAGNIFSSKERNNVHTSGSKHFSSSFYNFAQAANQDVWFGEWYEGRQDEEYNNRTVYYVGDDTGTTVPTSGSATYNITGINQFSGSNQLSGTFTADFAQQTLTGDIANASLSINVDSTIDAASASFNGTATANQAGVTSQGISQGHFFGADAATLAGIATFAGNSDLDTAFGGAKQ
;
A
#
# COMPACT_ATOMS: atom_id res chain seq x y z
N MET A 1 45.88 -9.17 1.76
CA MET A 1 44.56 -8.52 1.87
C MET A 1 43.52 -9.63 1.75
N LYS A 2 42.73 -9.88 2.79
CA LYS A 2 41.69 -10.94 2.77
C LYS A 2 40.45 -10.36 2.07
N PRO A 3 39.84 -11.06 1.09
CA PRO A 3 38.61 -10.60 0.48
C PRO A 3 37.48 -10.63 1.53
N VAL A 4 36.75 -9.53 1.63
CA VAL A 4 35.55 -9.39 2.45
C VAL A 4 34.46 -10.25 1.80
N GLN A 5 34.00 -11.28 2.50
CA GLN A 5 32.79 -12.01 2.13
C GLN A 5 31.59 -11.08 2.33
N LEU A 6 30.92 -10.68 1.25
CA LEU A 6 29.57 -10.12 1.33
C LEU A 6 28.65 -11.21 1.87
N SER A 7 28.25 -11.05 3.13
CA SER A 7 27.17 -11.81 3.74
C SER A 7 25.86 -11.39 3.09
N TRP A 8 25.30 -12.24 2.24
CA TRP A 8 23.92 -12.12 1.78
C TRP A 8 23.02 -12.35 2.99
N ILE A 9 22.44 -11.28 3.53
CA ILE A 9 21.36 -11.40 4.50
C ILE A 9 20.15 -11.87 3.69
N ALA A 10 19.93 -13.18 3.66
CA ALA A 10 18.64 -13.74 3.33
C ALA A 10 17.69 -13.35 4.47
N ALA A 11 16.97 -12.24 4.31
CA ALA A 11 15.85 -11.91 5.18
C ALA A 11 14.82 -13.03 5.01
N ALA A 12 14.59 -13.80 6.07
CA ALA A 12 13.53 -14.78 6.11
C ALA A 12 12.20 -14.04 5.92
N MET A 13 11.55 -14.26 4.76
CA MET A 13 10.21 -13.78 4.45
C MET A 13 9.23 -14.44 5.42
N ILE A 14 8.91 -13.74 6.52
CA ILE A 14 7.83 -14.16 7.42
C ILE A 14 6.54 -13.54 6.89
N GLY A 15 5.70 -14.36 6.26
CA GLY A 15 4.24 -14.28 6.37
C GLY A 15 3.46 -13.25 5.54
N LEU A 16 4.04 -12.59 4.53
CA LEU A 16 3.25 -11.76 3.61
C LEU A 16 2.60 -12.66 2.56
N SER A 17 1.27 -12.68 2.50
CA SER A 17 0.50 -13.40 1.48
C SER A 17 0.35 -12.51 0.24
N PRO A 18 1.09 -12.75 -0.86
CA PRO A 18 0.77 -12.11 -2.14
C PRO A 18 -0.60 -12.61 -2.59
N LEU A 19 -1.54 -11.68 -2.82
CA LEU A 19 -2.82 -11.98 -3.45
C LEU A 19 -2.61 -11.89 -4.96
N VAL A 20 -2.50 -13.04 -5.62
CA VAL A 20 -2.60 -13.15 -7.08
C VAL A 20 -3.96 -13.75 -7.38
N GLN A 21 -4.96 -12.90 -7.61
CA GLN A 21 -6.24 -13.31 -8.19
C GLN A 21 -6.28 -12.75 -9.60
N ALA A 22 -6.72 -13.53 -10.59
CA ALA A 22 -6.72 -13.08 -11.98
C ALA A 22 -7.42 -11.70 -12.13
N GLY A 23 -6.69 -10.69 -12.61
CA GLY A 23 -7.19 -9.33 -12.78
C GLY A 23 -6.85 -8.35 -11.66
N PHE A 24 -6.27 -8.81 -10.54
CA PHE A 24 -5.92 -7.95 -9.41
C PHE A 24 -4.61 -8.36 -8.73
N ASP A 25 -3.73 -7.38 -8.57
CA ASP A 25 -2.49 -7.49 -7.78
C ASP A 25 -2.62 -6.72 -6.47
N GLY A 26 -2.13 -7.29 -5.38
CA GLY A 26 -2.20 -6.67 -4.06
C GLY A 26 -1.52 -7.44 -2.94
N ALA A 27 -1.40 -6.79 -1.79
CA ALA A 27 -0.97 -7.42 -0.57
C ALA A 27 -1.50 -6.70 0.67
N ILE A 28 -1.45 -7.42 1.79
CA ILE A 28 -1.80 -6.93 3.12
C ILE A 28 -0.73 -7.40 4.12
N SER A 29 -0.39 -6.57 5.12
CA SER A 29 0.68 -6.89 6.06
C SER A 29 0.30 -7.98 7.08
N ASP A 30 -1.00 -8.14 7.34
CA ASP A 30 -1.57 -9.18 8.20
C ASP A 30 -2.99 -9.51 7.69
N ASP A 31 -3.17 -10.75 7.23
CA ASP A 31 -4.42 -11.24 6.64
C ASP A 31 -5.35 -11.93 7.66
N SER A 32 -5.00 -11.96 8.94
CA SER A 32 -5.75 -12.69 9.97
C SER A 32 -7.18 -12.19 10.14
N LEU A 33 -7.38 -10.87 10.00
CA LEU A 33 -8.69 -10.21 10.17
C LEU A 33 -9.22 -9.58 8.89
N ARG A 34 -8.35 -9.29 7.92
CA ARG A 34 -8.70 -8.57 6.68
C ARG A 34 -8.11 -9.25 5.46
N GLN A 35 -8.75 -9.00 4.33
CA GLN A 35 -8.24 -9.39 3.02
C GLN A 35 -8.58 -8.32 1.99
N VAL A 36 -7.74 -8.20 0.97
CA VAL A 36 -7.94 -7.34 -0.20
C VAL A 36 -8.05 -8.16 -1.48
N GLY A 37 -8.48 -7.56 -2.59
CA GLY A 37 -8.61 -8.18 -3.91
C GLY A 37 -9.95 -7.85 -4.56
N GLU A 38 -10.37 -8.64 -5.54
CA GLU A 38 -11.59 -8.37 -6.30
C GLU A 38 -12.86 -8.34 -5.42
N SER A 39 -13.66 -7.30 -5.58
CA SER A 39 -14.92 -7.07 -4.88
C SER A 39 -16.01 -8.03 -5.35
N GLU A 40 -16.75 -8.57 -4.39
CA GLU A 40 -17.79 -9.59 -4.60
C GLU A 40 -19.18 -9.12 -4.20
N VAL A 41 -19.26 -8.02 -3.44
CA VAL A 41 -20.51 -7.45 -2.97
C VAL A 41 -21.09 -6.54 -4.06
N TYR A 42 -22.36 -6.77 -4.38
CA TYR A 42 -23.13 -5.87 -5.23
C TYR A 42 -24.29 -5.31 -4.43
N VAL A 43 -24.33 -4.00 -4.29
CA VAL A 43 -25.48 -3.28 -3.74
C VAL A 43 -25.77 -2.14 -4.73
N PRO A 44 -26.91 -2.15 -5.46
CA PRO A 44 -27.20 -1.14 -6.46
C PRO A 44 -26.97 0.28 -5.92
N LEU A 45 -26.25 1.10 -6.69
CA LEU A 45 -25.87 2.49 -6.37
C LEU A 45 -24.82 2.68 -5.26
N PHE A 46 -24.41 1.63 -4.55
CA PHE A 46 -23.48 1.75 -3.41
C PHE A 46 -22.23 0.90 -3.54
N HIS A 47 -22.34 -0.31 -4.10
CA HIS A 47 -21.21 -1.23 -4.28
C HIS A 47 -21.29 -1.97 -5.61
N ALA A 48 -20.13 -2.17 -6.22
CA ALA A 48 -19.94 -2.89 -7.47
C ALA A 48 -19.05 -4.13 -7.27
N LYS A 49 -19.27 -5.14 -8.11
CA LYS A 49 -18.39 -6.31 -8.26
C LYS A 49 -17.29 -6.03 -9.28
N GLY A 50 -16.20 -6.80 -9.21
CA GLY A 50 -15.14 -6.76 -10.20
C GLY A 50 -14.27 -5.52 -10.11
N LYS A 51 -14.14 -4.96 -8.91
CA LYS A 51 -13.30 -3.81 -8.60
C LYS A 51 -12.34 -4.13 -7.45
N ALA A 52 -11.35 -3.29 -7.21
CA ALA A 52 -10.49 -3.42 -6.04
C ALA A 52 -11.32 -3.26 -4.76
N GLY A 53 -11.15 -4.18 -3.82
CA GLY A 53 -11.97 -4.24 -2.63
C GLY A 53 -11.29 -4.81 -1.39
N ILE A 54 -12.01 -4.70 -0.28
CA ILE A 54 -11.58 -5.11 1.07
C ILE A 54 -12.72 -5.79 1.82
N GLY A 55 -12.39 -6.78 2.64
CA GLY A 55 -13.34 -7.53 3.46
C GLY A 55 -12.71 -8.07 4.73
N SER A 56 -13.52 -8.72 5.59
CA SER A 56 -12.94 -9.57 6.65
C SER A 56 -12.24 -10.78 6.05
N SER A 57 -11.29 -11.37 6.77
CA SER A 57 -10.45 -12.49 6.31
C SER A 57 -11.23 -13.69 5.75
N THR A 58 -12.49 -13.88 6.18
CA THR A 58 -13.39 -14.94 5.69
C THR A 58 -14.66 -14.42 5.03
N GLY A 59 -14.82 -13.10 4.92
CA GLY A 59 -16.02 -12.45 4.38
C GLY A 59 -15.87 -12.05 2.93
N LYS A 60 -16.95 -11.49 2.37
CA LYS A 60 -16.93 -10.91 1.02
C LYS A 60 -16.25 -9.56 1.01
N ARG A 61 -15.58 -9.24 -0.09
CA ARG A 61 -14.98 -7.92 -0.32
C ARG A 61 -15.98 -6.93 -0.90
N VAL A 62 -16.05 -5.72 -0.33
CA VAL A 62 -16.74 -4.55 -0.89
C VAL A 62 -15.73 -3.71 -1.67
N ASP A 63 -16.16 -3.05 -2.75
CA ASP A 63 -15.28 -2.19 -3.55
C ASP A 63 -14.91 -0.89 -2.82
N PHE A 64 -13.68 -0.42 -3.02
CA PHE A 64 -13.19 0.83 -2.45
C PHE A 64 -13.89 2.07 -3.01
N ASP A 65 -14.30 2.06 -4.27
CA ASP A 65 -15.11 3.13 -4.87
C ASP A 65 -16.40 3.38 -4.08
N GLY A 66 -17.14 2.30 -3.81
CA GLY A 66 -18.34 2.33 -2.99
C GLY A 66 -18.05 2.81 -1.56
N LEU A 67 -16.98 2.31 -0.94
CA LEU A 67 -16.55 2.73 0.40
C LEU A 67 -16.13 4.20 0.47
N ALA A 68 -15.50 4.73 -0.58
CA ALA A 68 -15.10 6.12 -0.70
C ALA A 68 -16.33 7.04 -0.79
N GLY A 69 -17.46 6.53 -1.27
CA GLY A 69 -18.72 7.26 -1.37
C GLY A 69 -19.29 7.73 -0.03
N ASN A 70 -19.80 8.97 0.00
CA ASN A 70 -20.33 9.66 1.19
C ASN A 70 -21.46 8.93 1.96
N ILE A 71 -22.00 7.85 1.41
CA ILE A 71 -23.14 7.12 1.98
C ILE A 71 -22.72 6.32 3.22
N PHE A 72 -21.47 5.85 3.29
CA PHE A 72 -20.93 5.12 4.44
C PHE A 72 -20.31 6.02 5.50
N SER A 73 -20.67 7.32 5.46
CA SER A 73 -20.07 8.37 6.28
C SER A 73 -18.56 8.52 6.10
N SER A 74 -18.00 8.01 4.99
CA SER A 74 -16.62 8.30 4.64
C SER A 74 -16.41 9.81 4.63
N LYS A 75 -15.37 10.27 5.31
CA LYS A 75 -14.92 11.65 5.26
C LYS A 75 -13.57 11.66 4.61
N GLU A 76 -13.39 12.58 3.69
CA GLU A 76 -12.05 12.86 3.18
C GLU A 76 -11.33 13.80 4.15
N ARG A 77 -10.15 13.40 4.59
CA ARG A 77 -9.21 14.26 5.34
C ARG A 77 -7.92 14.31 4.53
N ASN A 78 -7.61 15.47 3.94
CA ASN A 78 -6.42 15.65 3.10
C ASN A 78 -6.27 14.57 2.01
N ASN A 79 -7.31 14.36 1.19
CA ASN A 79 -7.34 13.37 0.11
C ASN A 79 -7.24 11.89 0.57
N VAL A 80 -7.41 11.61 1.86
CA VAL A 80 -7.53 10.26 2.40
C VAL A 80 -8.97 10.03 2.85
N HIS A 81 -9.62 9.02 2.27
CA HIS A 81 -10.92 8.55 2.72
C HIS A 81 -10.78 7.88 4.08
N THR A 82 -11.56 8.35 5.03
CA THR A 82 -11.60 7.85 6.40
C THR A 82 -12.98 7.35 6.71
N SER A 83 -13.12 6.11 7.19
CA SER A 83 -14.44 5.56 7.52
C SER A 83 -15.15 6.41 8.58
N GLY A 84 -16.44 6.67 8.39
CA GLY A 84 -17.24 7.39 9.37
C GLY A 84 -17.88 6.52 10.43
N SER A 85 -18.21 7.16 11.54
CA SER A 85 -18.69 6.59 12.80
C SER A 85 -20.02 5.80 12.77
N LYS A 86 -20.74 5.73 11.63
CA LYS A 86 -22.10 5.16 11.58
C LYS A 86 -22.17 3.65 11.36
N HIS A 87 -21.14 3.04 10.75
CA HIS A 87 -21.15 1.59 10.45
C HIS A 87 -20.11 0.79 11.23
N PHE A 88 -19.13 1.46 11.83
CA PHE A 88 -17.98 0.81 12.45
C PHE A 88 -17.61 1.56 13.73
N SER A 89 -18.20 1.17 14.86
CA SER A 89 -17.94 1.86 16.14
C SER A 89 -16.50 1.66 16.65
N SER A 90 -15.80 0.64 16.16
CA SER A 90 -14.45 0.27 16.59
C SER A 90 -13.58 -0.25 15.45
N SER A 91 -13.91 0.03 14.19
CA SER A 91 -13.16 -0.45 13.02
C SER A 91 -12.97 0.70 12.05
N PHE A 92 -11.73 1.06 11.78
CA PHE A 92 -11.40 2.27 11.04
C PHE A 92 -10.60 1.94 9.79
N TYR A 93 -10.94 2.61 8.70
CA TYR A 93 -10.26 2.53 7.42
C TYR A 93 -9.73 3.91 7.08
N ASN A 94 -8.46 4.00 6.69
CA ASN A 94 -7.86 5.19 6.09
C ASN A 94 -7.23 4.74 4.77
N PHE A 95 -7.73 5.23 3.64
CA PHE A 95 -7.29 4.78 2.33
C PHE A 95 -7.38 5.88 1.27
N ALA A 96 -6.60 5.74 0.21
CA ALA A 96 -6.56 6.68 -0.89
C ALA A 96 -6.53 5.94 -2.23
N GLN A 97 -7.05 6.61 -3.25
CA GLN A 97 -6.97 6.16 -4.64
C GLN A 97 -5.64 6.62 -5.24
N ALA A 98 -4.98 5.73 -5.99
CA ALA A 98 -3.79 6.09 -6.76
C ALA A 98 -4.19 6.50 -8.19
N ALA A 99 -3.86 7.74 -8.56
CA ALA A 99 -3.95 8.27 -9.93
C ALA A 99 -5.33 8.16 -10.63
N ASN A 100 -6.44 8.17 -9.88
CA ASN A 100 -7.80 7.95 -10.40
C ASN A 100 -7.97 6.60 -11.13
N GLN A 101 -7.11 5.62 -10.86
CA GLN A 101 -7.27 4.23 -11.31
C GLN A 101 -7.98 3.41 -10.24
N ASP A 102 -8.46 2.21 -10.57
CA ASP A 102 -8.97 1.27 -9.58
C ASP A 102 -7.81 0.60 -8.81
N VAL A 103 -6.98 1.44 -8.19
CA VAL A 103 -5.77 1.11 -7.45
C VAL A 103 -5.85 1.87 -6.13
N TRP A 104 -5.80 1.13 -5.03
CA TRP A 104 -6.07 1.64 -3.69
C TRP A 104 -5.02 1.17 -2.72
N PHE A 105 -4.71 2.01 -1.75
CA PHE A 105 -3.76 1.71 -0.69
C PHE A 105 -4.21 2.37 0.60
N GLY A 106 -3.83 1.80 1.73
CA GLY A 106 -4.25 2.32 3.02
C GLY A 106 -3.97 1.41 4.18
N GLU A 107 -4.72 1.64 5.25
CA GLU A 107 -4.65 0.89 6.49
C GLU A 107 -6.05 0.59 7.02
N TRP A 108 -6.11 -0.44 7.85
CA TRP A 108 -7.25 -0.77 8.68
C TRP A 108 -6.79 -1.03 10.11
N TYR A 109 -7.60 -0.67 11.09
CA TYR A 109 -7.36 -0.98 12.50
C TYR A 109 -8.66 -1.07 13.30
N GLU A 110 -8.56 -1.66 14.50
CA GLU A 110 -9.60 -1.64 15.52
C GLU A 110 -9.24 -0.69 16.66
N GLY A 111 -10.24 -0.09 17.32
CA GLY A 111 -10.02 0.72 18.52
C GLY A 111 -10.83 2.00 18.52
N ARG A 112 -10.12 3.13 18.63
CA ARG A 112 -10.68 4.48 18.76
C ARG A 112 -9.97 5.39 17.76
N GLN A 113 -10.76 6.10 16.95
CA GLN A 113 -10.27 6.90 15.83
C GLN A 113 -9.11 7.81 16.26
N ASP A 114 -8.00 7.73 15.55
CA ASP A 114 -6.79 8.54 15.73
C ASP A 114 -6.07 8.37 17.08
N GLU A 115 -6.49 7.42 17.92
CA GLU A 115 -6.00 7.26 19.30
C GLU A 115 -5.54 5.83 19.61
N GLU A 116 -6.21 4.81 19.05
CA GLU A 116 -5.89 3.39 19.29
C GLU A 116 -5.91 2.62 17.96
N TYR A 117 -4.80 1.93 17.65
CA TYR A 117 -4.56 1.23 16.39
C TYR A 117 -4.37 -0.29 16.60
N ASN A 118 -5.30 -0.93 17.29
CA ASN A 118 -5.22 -2.36 17.57
C ASN A 118 -5.36 -3.18 16.28
N ASN A 119 -4.64 -4.31 16.19
CA ASN A 119 -4.68 -5.22 15.03
C ASN A 119 -4.48 -4.51 13.68
N ARG A 120 -3.71 -3.42 13.69
CA ARG A 120 -3.50 -2.57 12.51
C ARG A 120 -2.81 -3.35 11.41
N THR A 121 -3.29 -3.16 10.19
CA THR A 121 -2.67 -3.68 8.97
C THR A 121 -2.63 -2.61 7.88
N VAL A 122 -1.62 -2.70 7.01
CA VAL A 122 -1.49 -1.87 5.81
C VAL A 122 -1.70 -2.73 4.56
N TYR A 123 -2.24 -2.15 3.52
CA TYR A 123 -2.55 -2.87 2.28
C TYR A 123 -2.42 -2.00 1.04
N TYR A 124 -2.33 -2.67 -0.10
CA TYR A 124 -2.64 -2.12 -1.41
C TYR A 124 -3.31 -3.19 -2.27
N VAL A 125 -4.10 -2.75 -3.24
CA VAL A 125 -4.73 -3.61 -4.25
C VAL A 125 -5.08 -2.78 -5.47
N GLY A 126 -4.94 -3.32 -6.67
CA GLY A 126 -5.42 -2.68 -7.87
C GLY A 126 -5.74 -3.64 -9.00
N ASP A 127 -6.57 -3.17 -9.94
CA ASP A 127 -6.84 -3.85 -11.21
C ASP A 127 -5.54 -3.93 -12.03
N ASP A 128 -5.09 -5.15 -12.33
CA ASP A 128 -3.87 -5.41 -13.09
C ASP A 128 -4.11 -5.38 -14.62
N THR A 129 -5.37 -5.26 -15.05
CA THR A 129 -5.76 -5.40 -16.46
C THR A 129 -5.06 -4.37 -17.34
N GLY A 130 -4.32 -4.86 -18.33
CA GLY A 130 -3.60 -3.99 -19.27
C GLY A 130 -2.36 -3.31 -18.69
N THR A 131 -1.90 -3.74 -17.52
CA THR A 131 -0.64 -3.28 -16.94
C THR A 131 0.53 -3.70 -17.82
N THR A 132 1.39 -2.73 -18.15
CA THR A 132 2.66 -2.97 -18.83
C THR A 132 3.77 -2.20 -18.12
N VAL A 133 4.93 -2.81 -17.96
CA VAL A 133 6.10 -2.17 -17.36
C VAL A 133 7.20 -2.03 -18.40
N PRO A 134 7.75 -0.81 -18.62
CA PRO A 134 8.88 -0.63 -19.53
C PRO A 134 10.09 -1.45 -19.09
N THR A 135 10.95 -1.82 -20.04
CA THR A 135 12.24 -2.47 -19.77
C THR A 135 13.44 -1.56 -20.05
N SER A 136 13.18 -0.26 -20.23
CA SER A 136 14.19 0.76 -20.50
C SER A 136 13.68 2.15 -20.11
N GLY A 137 14.60 3.09 -19.92
CA GLY A 137 14.27 4.45 -19.48
C GLY A 137 13.95 4.51 -17.99
N SER A 138 13.47 5.68 -17.55
CA SER A 138 13.12 5.92 -16.16
C SER A 138 11.83 6.73 -16.02
N ALA A 139 11.25 6.68 -14.84
CA ALA A 139 10.05 7.43 -14.48
C ALA A 139 10.12 7.88 -13.02
N THR A 140 9.60 9.07 -12.74
CA THR A 140 9.42 9.59 -11.39
C THR A 140 7.95 9.54 -11.03
N TYR A 141 7.64 9.19 -9.79
CA TYR A 141 6.29 9.07 -9.26
C TYR A 141 6.12 10.00 -8.07
N ASN A 142 4.99 10.72 -8.02
CA ASN A 142 4.58 11.46 -6.83
C ASN A 142 3.88 10.49 -5.88
N ILE A 143 4.47 10.25 -4.71
CA ILE A 143 4.00 9.23 -3.78
C ILE A 143 3.37 9.88 -2.55
N THR A 144 2.24 9.31 -2.13
CA THR A 144 1.62 9.53 -0.83
C THR A 144 1.72 8.26 0.01
N GLY A 145 2.02 8.41 1.30
CA GLY A 145 2.07 7.32 2.26
C GLY A 145 1.07 7.49 3.40
N ILE A 146 0.52 6.36 3.87
CA ILE A 146 -0.45 6.26 4.96
C ILE A 146 0.17 5.41 6.07
N ASN A 147 0.36 6.05 7.23
CA ASN A 147 0.82 5.41 8.47
C ASN A 147 0.12 6.07 9.66
N GLN A 148 -0.61 5.28 10.46
CA GLN A 148 -1.37 5.73 11.63
C GLN A 148 -2.05 7.07 11.38
N PHE A 149 -2.87 7.11 10.33
CA PHE A 149 -3.35 8.35 9.78
C PHE A 149 -4.38 9.01 10.71
N SER A 150 -4.04 10.20 11.17
CA SER A 150 -4.79 11.05 12.11
C SER A 150 -5.39 12.30 11.45
N GLY A 151 -5.35 12.36 10.11
CA GLY A 151 -6.02 13.41 9.33
C GLY A 151 -5.09 14.39 8.63
N SER A 152 -3.83 14.53 9.05
CA SER A 152 -2.88 15.49 8.45
C SER A 152 -1.43 15.00 8.39
N ASN A 153 -1.16 13.77 8.83
CA ASN A 153 0.17 13.17 8.90
C ASN A 153 0.49 12.26 7.70
N GLN A 154 -0.14 12.46 6.55
CA GLN A 154 0.25 11.74 5.34
C GLN A 154 1.74 11.96 5.05
N LEU A 155 2.43 10.92 4.60
CA LEU A 155 3.79 11.02 4.10
C LEU A 155 3.74 11.44 2.64
N SER A 156 4.72 12.20 2.19
CA SER A 156 4.83 12.60 0.78
C SER A 156 6.27 12.55 0.32
N GLY A 157 6.47 12.29 -0.97
CA GLY A 157 7.77 12.32 -1.61
C GLY A 157 7.71 11.76 -3.01
N THR A 158 8.85 11.25 -3.48
CA THR A 158 8.96 10.76 -4.85
C THR A 158 9.74 9.46 -4.92
N PHE A 159 9.28 8.53 -5.74
CA PHE A 159 10.05 7.34 -6.13
C PHE A 159 10.51 7.46 -7.57
N THR A 160 11.69 6.93 -7.87
CA THR A 160 12.25 6.85 -9.22
C THR A 160 12.35 5.37 -9.60
N ALA A 161 11.65 4.98 -10.66
CA ALA A 161 11.85 3.71 -11.32
C ALA A 161 12.87 3.90 -12.45
N ASP A 162 14.00 3.19 -12.37
CA ASP A 162 14.89 2.99 -13.50
C ASP A 162 14.59 1.60 -14.08
N PHE A 163 13.88 1.57 -15.19
CA PHE A 163 13.43 0.34 -15.83
C PHE A 163 14.56 -0.39 -16.57
N ALA A 164 15.61 0.34 -16.97
CA ALA A 164 16.79 -0.27 -17.57
C ALA A 164 17.61 -1.02 -16.50
N GLN A 165 17.73 -0.42 -15.32
CA GLN A 165 18.46 -0.99 -14.18
C GLN A 165 17.59 -1.88 -13.29
N GLN A 166 16.28 -1.92 -13.54
CA GLN A 166 15.29 -2.65 -12.75
C GLN A 166 15.30 -2.27 -11.27
N THR A 167 15.41 -0.97 -10.97
CA THR A 167 15.42 -0.45 -9.60
C THR A 167 14.29 0.54 -9.36
N LEU A 168 13.67 0.48 -8.20
CA LEU A 168 12.73 1.48 -7.69
C LEU A 168 13.27 2.01 -6.35
N THR A 169 13.62 3.29 -6.31
CA THR A 169 14.17 3.92 -5.09
C THR A 169 13.49 5.24 -4.78
N GLY A 170 13.45 5.60 -3.50
CA GLY A 170 13.07 6.94 -3.08
C GLY A 170 12.56 7.01 -1.66
N ASP A 171 12.06 8.18 -1.29
CA ASP A 171 11.70 8.52 0.07
C ASP A 171 10.32 9.16 0.13
N ILE A 172 9.57 8.82 1.18
CA ILE A 172 8.37 9.53 1.61
C ILE A 172 8.53 9.92 3.07
N ALA A 173 8.11 11.13 3.43
CA ALA A 173 8.25 11.62 4.80
C ALA A 173 7.16 12.59 5.21
N ASN A 174 7.00 12.72 6.53
CA ASN A 174 6.38 13.85 7.20
C ASN A 174 7.31 14.33 8.33
N ALA A 175 6.84 15.18 9.23
CA ALA A 175 7.66 15.72 10.32
C ALA A 175 8.11 14.68 11.37
N SER A 176 7.47 13.52 11.44
CA SER A 176 7.65 12.51 12.49
C SER A 176 8.23 11.19 12.00
N LEU A 177 8.03 10.85 10.72
CA LEU A 177 8.42 9.58 10.12
C LEU A 177 8.94 9.82 8.70
N SER A 178 10.06 9.16 8.36
CA SER A 178 10.46 8.94 6.97
C SER A 178 10.58 7.45 6.66
N ILE A 179 10.19 7.09 5.45
CA ILE A 179 10.33 5.75 4.88
C ILE A 179 11.14 5.88 3.59
N ASN A 180 12.27 5.19 3.55
CA ASN A 180 13.06 4.97 2.34
C ASN A 180 12.71 3.60 1.76
N VAL A 181 12.60 3.53 0.43
CA VAL A 181 12.40 2.30 -0.34
C VAL A 181 13.59 2.09 -1.27
N ASP A 182 14.12 0.87 -1.29
CA ASP A 182 15.11 0.41 -2.25
C ASP A 182 14.71 -1.00 -2.73
N SER A 183 14.11 -1.06 -3.92
CA SER A 183 13.46 -2.24 -4.46
C SER A 183 14.01 -2.61 -5.84
N THR A 184 13.98 -3.92 -6.14
CA THR A 184 14.19 -4.46 -7.49
C THR A 184 12.85 -4.60 -8.20
N ILE A 185 12.79 -4.22 -9.47
CA ILE A 185 11.62 -4.33 -10.34
C ILE A 185 11.64 -5.66 -11.10
N ASP A 186 10.55 -6.41 -11.05
CA ASP A 186 10.25 -7.49 -12.00
C ASP A 186 9.19 -7.00 -12.99
N ALA A 187 9.65 -6.61 -14.18
CA ALA A 187 8.77 -6.10 -15.23
C ALA A 187 7.82 -7.17 -15.79
N ALA A 188 8.13 -8.46 -15.67
CA ALA A 188 7.29 -9.53 -16.21
C ALA A 188 6.05 -9.75 -15.35
N SER A 189 6.17 -9.58 -14.04
CA SER A 189 5.04 -9.63 -13.10
C SER A 189 4.56 -8.25 -12.67
N ALA A 190 5.05 -7.17 -13.30
CA ALA A 190 4.82 -5.79 -12.89
C ALA A 190 5.05 -5.49 -11.40
N SER A 191 5.90 -6.26 -10.72
CA SER A 191 6.08 -6.20 -9.27
C SER A 191 7.40 -5.53 -8.90
N PHE A 192 7.52 -5.14 -7.63
CA PHE A 192 8.80 -4.76 -7.05
C PHE A 192 8.89 -5.22 -5.61
N ASN A 193 10.10 -5.56 -5.17
CA ASN A 193 10.39 -5.93 -3.79
C ASN A 193 11.82 -5.59 -3.41
N GLY A 194 12.06 -5.31 -2.13
CA GLY A 194 13.39 -5.05 -1.61
C GLY A 194 13.37 -4.59 -0.17
N THR A 195 14.27 -3.68 0.18
CA THR A 195 14.40 -3.18 1.55
C THR A 195 13.59 -1.91 1.76
N ALA A 196 13.24 -1.67 3.01
CA ALA A 196 12.72 -0.40 3.47
C ALA A 196 13.48 0.04 4.71
N THR A 197 13.65 1.35 4.89
CA THR A 197 14.21 1.92 6.12
C THR A 197 13.27 2.96 6.69
N ALA A 198 12.84 2.78 7.94
CA ALA A 198 12.05 3.76 8.68
C ALA A 198 12.95 4.56 9.62
N ASN A 199 12.81 5.88 9.63
CA ASN A 199 13.42 6.73 10.64
C ASN A 199 12.32 7.48 11.40
N GLN A 200 12.28 7.25 12.71
CA GLN A 200 11.33 7.89 13.62
C GLN A 200 12.08 8.33 14.89
N ALA A 201 11.96 9.60 15.26
CA ALA A 201 12.61 10.16 16.45
C ALA A 201 14.12 9.83 16.59
N GLY A 202 14.85 9.76 15.46
CA GLY A 202 16.28 9.44 15.44
C GLY A 202 16.62 7.95 15.56
N VAL A 203 15.63 7.06 15.58
CA VAL A 203 15.80 5.60 15.55
C VAL A 203 15.57 5.11 14.13
N THR A 204 16.50 4.32 13.62
CA THR A 204 16.44 3.67 12.31
C THR A 204 16.01 2.21 12.45
N SER A 205 14.94 1.82 11.76
CA SER A 205 14.44 0.44 11.70
C SER A 205 14.53 -0.10 10.28
N GLN A 206 15.00 -1.33 10.15
CA GLN A 206 15.10 -2.02 8.86
C GLN A 206 13.82 -2.81 8.60
N GLY A 207 13.38 -2.80 7.34
CA GLY A 207 12.14 -3.41 6.91
C GLY A 207 12.23 -3.89 5.46
N ILE A 208 11.07 -4.27 4.92
CA ILE A 208 10.91 -4.79 3.57
C ILE A 208 9.91 -3.89 2.84
N SER A 209 10.19 -3.61 1.58
CA SER A 209 9.26 -2.97 0.64
C SER A 209 8.75 -3.99 -0.36
N GLN A 210 7.47 -3.89 -0.71
CA GLN A 210 6.87 -4.64 -1.81
C GLN A 210 5.73 -3.87 -2.45
N GLY A 211 5.46 -4.11 -3.73
CA GLY A 211 4.37 -3.49 -4.44
C GLY A 211 4.26 -3.91 -5.90
N HIS A 212 3.34 -3.27 -6.61
CA HIS A 212 3.11 -3.47 -8.04
C HIS A 212 2.98 -2.13 -8.76
N PHE A 213 3.35 -2.14 -10.04
CA PHE A 213 2.96 -1.13 -11.01
C PHE A 213 1.57 -1.46 -11.56
N PHE A 214 0.85 -0.44 -11.99
CA PHE A 214 -0.50 -0.56 -12.54
C PHE A 214 -0.68 0.34 -13.76
N GLY A 215 -1.52 -0.12 -14.68
CA GLY A 215 -1.86 0.57 -15.91
C GLY A 215 -0.76 0.51 -16.96
N ALA A 216 -1.09 1.00 -18.17
CA ALA A 216 -0.16 1.01 -19.28
C ALA A 216 1.09 1.85 -18.97
N ASP A 217 2.25 1.35 -19.37
CA ASP A 217 3.57 1.97 -19.20
C ASP A 217 3.89 2.40 -17.76
N ALA A 218 3.46 1.57 -16.82
CA ALA A 218 3.61 1.75 -15.39
C ALA A 218 3.10 3.13 -14.95
N ALA A 219 1.90 3.52 -15.38
CA ALA A 219 1.33 4.84 -15.10
C ALA A 219 1.15 5.11 -13.59
N THR A 220 1.06 4.06 -12.77
CA THR A 220 0.82 4.15 -11.33
C THR A 220 1.57 3.05 -10.61
N LEU A 221 1.84 3.24 -9.33
CA LEU A 221 2.32 2.19 -8.44
C LEU A 221 1.62 2.25 -7.09
N ALA A 222 1.54 1.11 -6.42
CA ALA A 222 1.14 1.02 -5.02
C ALA A 222 1.90 -0.11 -4.31
N GLY A 223 2.07 0.00 -3.00
CA GLY A 223 2.85 -0.94 -2.22
C GLY A 223 2.73 -0.73 -0.72
N ILE A 224 3.49 -1.54 0.02
CA ILE A 224 3.64 -1.45 1.47
C ILE A 224 5.12 -1.55 1.86
N ALA A 225 5.49 -0.84 2.92
CA ALA A 225 6.73 -1.03 3.66
C ALA A 225 6.37 -1.62 5.04
N THR A 226 7.02 -2.72 5.43
CA THR A 226 6.73 -3.43 6.68
C THR A 226 7.98 -3.62 7.53
N PHE A 227 7.82 -3.56 8.85
CA PHE A 227 8.92 -3.55 9.81
C PHE A 227 8.69 -4.62 10.89
N ALA A 228 9.38 -5.75 10.74
CA ALA A 228 9.21 -6.88 11.63
C ALA A 228 9.45 -6.50 13.10
N GLY A 229 8.50 -6.84 13.96
CA GLY A 229 8.54 -6.51 15.40
C GLY A 229 8.17 -5.06 15.73
N ASN A 230 7.82 -4.24 14.74
CA ASN A 230 7.34 -2.87 14.94
C ASN A 230 6.35 -2.44 13.84
N SER A 231 5.15 -3.04 13.85
CA SER A 231 4.08 -2.76 12.88
C SER A 231 3.55 -1.32 12.95
N ASP A 232 3.90 -0.56 13.99
CA ASP A 232 3.56 0.86 14.09
C ASP A 232 4.24 1.69 12.99
N LEU A 233 5.34 1.19 12.41
CA LEU A 233 6.06 1.80 11.30
C LEU A 233 5.54 1.34 9.93
N ASP A 234 4.70 0.30 9.88
CA ASP A 234 4.19 -0.22 8.62
C ASP A 234 3.43 0.88 7.86
N THR A 235 3.73 1.03 6.58
CA THR A 235 3.25 2.15 5.78
C THR A 235 2.77 1.66 4.42
N ALA A 236 1.51 1.93 4.09
CA ALA A 236 1.02 1.77 2.71
C ALA A 236 1.38 3.01 1.90
N PHE A 237 1.65 2.84 0.61
CA PHE A 237 1.96 3.95 -0.28
C PHE A 237 1.39 3.71 -1.69
N GLY A 238 1.14 4.80 -2.40
CA GLY A 238 0.74 4.77 -3.79
C GLY A 238 0.91 6.13 -4.45
N GLY A 239 0.97 6.13 -5.77
CA GLY A 239 1.27 7.34 -6.51
C GLY A 239 1.25 7.21 -8.03
N ALA A 240 1.20 8.37 -8.68
CA ALA A 240 1.12 8.51 -10.12
C ALA A 240 2.47 8.89 -10.71
N LYS A 241 2.74 8.40 -11.92
CA LYS A 241 3.84 8.86 -12.77
C LYS A 241 3.68 10.36 -13.07
N GLN A 242 4.78 11.10 -13.06
CA GLN A 242 4.84 12.53 -13.42
C GLN A 242 4.66 12.78 -14.92
#